data_AF-C2ET97-F1
#
_entry.id   AF-C2ET97-F1
#
_cell.length_a   1.000
_cell.length_b   1.000
_cell.length_c   1.000
_cell.angle_alpha   90.00
_cell.angle_beta   90.00
_cell.angle_gamma   90.00
#
_symmetry.space_group_name_H-M   'P 1'
#
loop_
_entity.id
_entity.type
_entity.pdbx_description
1 polymer ?
#
loop_
_entity_poly.entity_id
_entity_poly.type
_entity_poly.pdbx_seq_one_letter_code
_entity_poly.pdbx_strand_id
1 'polypeptide(L)'
;MDGRQKYISELKKLLAPLTVEERTDALDFYNEYIEDAGYNSYQQIVKEMGNPRQLSHKILADYSIKANDEETKSGHTASPHSSWRVFWLIIIAIVTSPITFALSFGALVVLICALAAVFGVSVGILGTLAGLVFAAGVLLYSGIGVVVAAPMTGILYIGFGITILGILLFCIPLVYWIIRWLAQAIANLAKYIYQKLVQRRAEKHEKNV
;
A
#
# COMPACT_ATOMS: atom_id res chain seq x y z
N MET A 1 26.78 -49.92 27.95
CA MET A 1 26.14 -48.72 27.35
C MET A 1 24.98 -49.21 26.52
N ASP A 2 23.76 -48.93 26.98
CA ASP A 2 22.50 -49.27 26.32
C ASP A 2 22.47 -48.73 24.87
N GLY A 3 21.97 -49.54 23.92
CA GLY A 3 21.95 -49.20 22.49
C GLY A 3 21.10 -47.96 22.20
N ARG A 4 20.02 -47.79 22.95
CA ARG A 4 19.15 -46.60 22.94
C ARG A 4 19.89 -45.34 23.40
N GLN A 5 20.57 -45.42 24.54
CA GLN A 5 21.31 -44.27 25.09
C GLN A 5 22.38 -43.77 24.11
N LYS A 6 23.05 -44.68 23.39
CA LYS A 6 24.00 -44.31 22.33
C LYS A 6 23.31 -43.53 21.20
N TYR A 7 22.19 -44.04 20.68
CA TYR A 7 21.44 -43.41 19.59
C TYR A 7 20.96 -42.00 19.96
N ILE A 8 20.32 -41.84 21.14
CA ILE A 8 19.84 -40.55 21.64
C ILE A 8 21.00 -39.57 21.87
N SER A 9 22.14 -40.04 22.38
CA SER A 9 23.31 -39.18 22.59
C SER A 9 23.90 -38.63 21.28
N GLU A 10 23.86 -39.42 20.19
CA GLU A 10 24.31 -38.98 18.86
C GLU A 10 23.31 -38.00 18.26
N LEU A 11 22.01 -38.28 18.37
CA LEU A 11 20.95 -37.39 17.93
C LEU A 11 21.04 -36.01 18.62
N LYS A 12 21.27 -35.99 19.94
CA LYS A 12 21.46 -34.75 20.72
C LYS A 12 22.58 -33.86 20.19
N LYS A 13 23.70 -34.45 19.76
CA LYS A 13 24.83 -33.69 19.19
C LYS A 13 24.46 -33.08 17.84
N LEU A 14 23.67 -33.78 17.04
CA LEU A 14 23.26 -33.36 15.71
C LEU A 14 22.13 -32.31 15.74
N LEU A 15 21.35 -32.28 16.82
CA LEU A 15 20.34 -31.26 17.11
C LEU A 15 20.89 -30.01 17.82
N ALA A 16 22.23 -29.82 17.84
CA ALA A 16 22.86 -28.62 18.41
C ALA A 16 22.33 -27.27 17.87
N PRO A 17 21.86 -27.15 16.60
CA PRO A 17 21.30 -25.90 16.08
C PRO A 17 19.95 -25.46 16.68
N LEU A 18 19.21 -26.35 17.37
CA LEU A 18 17.95 -26.02 18.03
C LEU A 18 18.19 -25.34 19.39
N THR A 19 17.18 -24.62 19.89
CA THR A 19 17.19 -24.10 21.25
C THR A 19 17.26 -25.23 22.28
N VAL A 20 17.60 -24.91 23.53
CA VAL A 20 17.76 -25.93 24.58
C VAL A 20 16.42 -26.63 24.83
N GLU A 21 15.33 -25.86 24.80
CA GLU A 21 13.96 -26.27 25.01
C GLU A 21 13.49 -27.19 23.86
N GLU A 22 13.58 -26.74 22.60
CA GLU A 22 13.16 -27.54 21.43
C GLU A 22 13.96 -28.83 21.28
N ARG A 23 15.26 -28.77 21.56
CA ARG A 23 16.12 -29.95 21.52
C ARG A 23 15.73 -30.96 22.60
N THR A 24 15.37 -30.49 23.79
CA THR A 24 14.98 -31.39 24.90
C THR A 24 13.64 -32.04 24.58
N ASP A 25 12.66 -31.26 24.14
CA ASP A 25 11.35 -31.75 23.72
C ASP A 25 11.44 -32.80 22.60
N ALA A 26 12.22 -32.53 21.55
CA ALA A 26 12.44 -33.48 20.48
C ALA A 26 13.11 -34.77 20.96
N LEU A 27 14.13 -34.67 21.83
CA LEU A 27 14.83 -35.86 22.35
C LEU A 27 13.94 -36.70 23.26
N ASP A 28 13.10 -36.07 24.08
CA ASP A 28 12.18 -36.76 24.98
C ASP A 28 11.12 -37.52 24.16
N PHE A 29 10.55 -36.88 23.14
CA PHE A 29 9.60 -37.53 22.21
C PHE A 29 10.17 -38.80 21.56
N TYR A 30 11.38 -38.72 20.99
CA TYR A 30 11.99 -39.90 20.35
C TYR A 30 12.48 -40.93 21.37
N ASN A 31 12.84 -40.52 22.58
CA ASN A 31 13.21 -41.45 23.63
C ASN A 31 12.00 -42.26 24.13
N GLU A 32 10.85 -41.61 24.33
CA GLU A 32 9.57 -42.26 24.65
C GLU A 32 9.13 -43.18 23.51
N TYR A 33 9.23 -42.74 22.25
CA TYR A 33 8.91 -43.56 21.08
C TYR A 33 9.76 -44.84 20.98
N ILE A 34 11.06 -44.76 21.28
CA ILE A 34 11.95 -45.92 21.30
C ILE A 34 11.59 -46.89 22.44
N GLU A 35 11.18 -46.34 23.59
CA GLU A 35 10.79 -47.09 24.78
C GLU A 35 9.47 -47.83 24.59
N ASP A 36 8.45 -47.15 24.08
CA ASP A 36 7.13 -47.72 23.76
C ASP A 36 7.21 -48.80 22.68
N ALA A 37 8.06 -48.59 21.69
CA ALA A 37 8.27 -49.58 20.62
C ALA A 37 9.18 -50.74 21.05
N GLY A 38 9.79 -50.67 22.25
CA GLY A 38 10.61 -51.74 22.81
C GLY A 38 11.91 -52.00 22.03
N TYR A 39 12.49 -50.99 21.38
CA TYR A 39 13.74 -51.18 20.63
C TYR A 39 14.94 -51.18 21.57
N ASN A 40 15.51 -52.38 21.79
CA ASN A 40 16.59 -52.60 22.75
C ASN A 40 17.99 -52.54 22.12
N SER A 41 18.09 -52.57 20.79
CA SER A 41 19.37 -52.57 20.07
C SER A 41 19.49 -51.37 19.13
N TYR A 42 20.69 -50.77 19.07
CA TYR A 42 20.99 -49.64 18.18
C TYR A 42 20.66 -49.96 16.71
N GLN A 43 20.91 -51.20 16.27
CA GLN A 43 20.60 -51.60 14.89
C GLN A 43 19.10 -51.65 14.60
N GLN A 44 18.27 -52.00 15.60
CA GLN A 44 16.82 -52.00 15.45
C GLN A 44 16.28 -50.57 15.31
N ILE A 45 16.80 -49.65 16.14
CA ILE A 45 16.45 -48.23 16.09
C ILE A 45 16.83 -47.63 14.73
N VAL A 46 18.05 -47.93 14.24
CA VAL A 46 18.51 -47.44 12.93
C VAL A 46 17.68 -47.99 11.77
N LYS A 47 17.21 -49.24 11.87
CA LYS A 47 16.39 -49.87 10.83
C LYS A 47 15.03 -49.19 10.69
N GLU A 48 14.42 -48.82 11.80
CA GLU A 48 13.06 -48.26 11.81
C GLU A 48 13.04 -46.73 11.65
N MET A 49 13.97 -46.03 12.30
CA MET A 49 14.00 -44.56 12.37
C MET A 49 15.05 -43.93 11.45
N GLY A 50 15.92 -44.74 10.86
CA GLY A 50 17.08 -44.28 10.09
C GLY A 50 18.31 -43.99 10.97
N ASN A 51 19.40 -43.57 10.35
CA ASN A 51 20.60 -43.15 11.10
C ASN A 51 20.32 -41.83 11.86
N PRO A 52 20.91 -41.60 13.06
CA PRO A 52 20.77 -40.33 13.79
C PRO A 52 20.94 -39.07 12.94
N ARG A 53 21.83 -39.09 11.93
CA ARG A 53 22.04 -37.98 10.98
C ARG A 53 20.84 -37.74 10.05
N GLN A 54 20.19 -38.80 9.57
CA GLN A 54 19.03 -38.66 8.70
C GLN A 54 17.84 -38.12 9.49
N LEU A 55 17.64 -38.65 10.70
CA LEU A 55 16.60 -38.19 11.60
C LEU A 55 16.82 -36.72 12.00
N SER A 56 18.06 -36.32 12.33
CA SER A 56 18.36 -34.92 12.67
C SER A 56 18.05 -33.95 11.54
N HIS A 57 18.36 -34.30 10.28
CA HIS A 57 18.03 -33.43 9.14
C HIS A 57 16.52 -33.28 8.96
N LYS A 58 15.74 -34.34 9.17
CA LYS A 58 14.29 -34.29 9.10
C LYS A 58 13.72 -33.40 10.20
N ILE A 59 14.18 -33.56 11.44
CA ILE A 59 13.76 -32.74 12.58
C ILE A 59 14.10 -31.27 12.34
N LEU A 60 15.34 -30.96 11.97
CA LEU A 60 15.77 -29.58 11.71
C LEU A 60 14.95 -28.93 10.58
N ALA A 61 14.59 -29.69 9.55
CA ALA A 61 13.73 -29.20 8.48
C ALA A 61 12.31 -28.89 8.98
N ASP A 62 11.70 -29.78 9.77
CA ASP A 62 10.34 -29.58 10.30
C ASP A 62 10.25 -28.35 11.22
N TYR A 63 11.23 -28.18 12.11
CA TYR A 63 11.32 -26.98 12.97
C TYR A 63 11.59 -25.70 12.16
N SER A 64 12.37 -25.78 11.09
CA SER A 64 12.60 -24.62 10.21
C SER A 64 11.36 -24.16 9.45
N ILE A 65 10.42 -25.07 9.16
CA ILE A 65 9.15 -24.75 8.49
C ILE A 65 8.15 -24.18 9.50
N LYS A 66 8.04 -24.77 10.71
CA LYS A 66 7.16 -24.24 11.78
C LYS A 66 7.54 -22.84 12.23
N ALA A 67 8.84 -22.50 12.24
CA ALA A 67 9.29 -21.14 12.50
C ALA A 67 8.82 -20.14 11.44
N ASN A 68 8.63 -20.58 10.19
CA ASN A 68 8.28 -19.74 9.05
C ASN A 68 6.74 -19.54 8.89
N ASP A 69 5.95 -20.53 9.31
CA ASP A 69 4.48 -20.47 9.23
C ASP A 69 3.83 -19.57 10.30
N GLU A 70 4.41 -19.50 11.50
CA GLU A 70 3.96 -18.58 12.56
C GLU A 70 4.36 -17.11 12.29
N GLU A 71 5.45 -16.87 11.56
CA GLU A 71 5.92 -15.54 11.13
C GLU A 71 5.07 -14.94 9.99
N THR A 72 4.21 -15.72 9.33
CA THR A 72 3.36 -15.22 8.24
C THR A 72 2.12 -14.45 8.74
N LYS A 73 1.74 -14.62 10.01
CA LYS A 73 0.58 -13.90 10.61
C LYS A 73 0.93 -12.55 11.26
N SER A 74 2.20 -12.31 11.53
CA SER A 74 2.69 -11.08 12.13
C SER A 74 3.89 -10.64 11.31
N GLY A 75 3.71 -9.69 10.40
CA GLY A 75 4.81 -9.23 9.54
C GLY A 75 6.03 -8.83 10.38
N HIS A 76 7.08 -9.68 10.30
CA HIS A 76 8.45 -9.66 10.87
C HIS A 76 8.70 -11.07 11.46
N THR A 77 9.66 -11.90 11.01
CA THR A 77 11.08 -11.66 10.76
C THR A 77 11.70 -12.76 9.87
N ALA A 78 12.99 -12.65 9.55
CA ALA A 78 13.81 -13.78 9.10
C ALA A 78 14.98 -13.94 10.08
N SER A 79 15.37 -15.20 10.27
CA SER A 79 16.21 -15.77 11.32
C SER A 79 17.64 -15.18 11.53
N PRO A 80 18.26 -15.43 12.70
CA PRO A 80 19.48 -14.79 13.16
C PRO A 80 20.74 -15.55 12.71
N HIS A 81 21.17 -15.38 11.46
CA HIS A 81 22.59 -15.59 11.12
C HIS A 81 23.06 -14.68 9.98
N SER A 82 23.15 -13.40 10.30
CA SER A 82 24.14 -12.45 9.77
C SER A 82 23.72 -11.08 10.30
N SER A 83 24.22 -10.73 11.48
CA SER A 83 24.07 -9.39 12.07
C SER A 83 24.42 -8.29 11.08
N TRP A 84 25.34 -8.55 10.14
CA TRP A 84 25.64 -7.67 9.02
C TRP A 84 24.48 -7.51 8.03
N ARG A 85 23.85 -8.61 7.59
CA ARG A 85 22.66 -8.55 6.72
C ARG A 85 21.48 -7.92 7.43
N VAL A 86 21.28 -8.19 8.73
CA VAL A 86 20.20 -7.57 9.51
C VAL A 86 20.45 -6.06 9.67
N PHE A 87 21.68 -5.63 9.95
CA PHE A 87 22.06 -4.21 9.96
C PHE A 87 21.82 -3.53 8.61
N TRP A 88 22.21 -4.18 7.51
CA TRP A 88 21.96 -3.70 6.16
C TRP A 88 20.46 -3.64 5.83
N LEU A 89 19.68 -4.62 6.30
CA LEU A 89 18.22 -4.67 6.14
C LEU A 89 17.52 -3.60 6.97
N ILE A 90 18.00 -3.26 8.17
CA ILE A 90 17.46 -2.18 8.99
C ILE A 90 17.72 -0.82 8.32
N ILE A 91 18.91 -0.59 7.77
CA ILE A 91 19.21 0.61 6.96
C ILE A 91 18.32 0.68 5.72
N ILE A 92 18.18 -0.43 5.01
CA ILE A 92 17.26 -0.51 3.87
C ILE A 92 15.83 -0.22 4.34
N ALA A 93 15.37 -0.80 5.43
CA ALA A 93 14.01 -0.59 5.95
C ALA A 93 13.77 0.89 6.31
N ILE A 94 14.73 1.54 6.98
CA ILE A 94 14.65 2.96 7.34
C ILE A 94 14.70 3.88 6.12
N VAL A 95 15.40 3.51 5.04
CA VAL A 95 15.45 4.28 3.78
C VAL A 95 14.23 4.00 2.89
N THR A 96 13.70 2.78 2.94
CA THR A 96 12.53 2.38 2.15
C THR A 96 11.25 2.92 2.77
N SER A 97 11.18 3.03 4.11
CA SER A 97 10.07 3.60 4.88
C SER A 97 9.67 5.02 4.43
N PRO A 98 10.57 6.02 4.30
CA PRO A 98 10.22 7.35 3.79
C PRO A 98 9.87 7.32 2.30
N ILE A 99 10.41 6.39 1.51
CA ILE A 99 10.06 6.24 0.08
C ILE A 99 8.65 5.67 -0.10
N THR A 100 8.27 4.66 0.67
CA THR A 100 6.92 4.06 0.63
C THR A 100 5.89 5.00 1.24
N PHE A 101 6.26 5.69 2.32
CA PHE A 101 5.44 6.72 2.94
C PHE A 101 5.22 7.92 2.02
N ALA A 102 6.29 8.43 1.38
CA ALA A 102 6.20 9.55 0.43
C ALA A 102 5.40 9.20 -0.82
N LEU A 103 5.47 7.95 -1.31
CA LEU A 103 4.69 7.52 -2.47
C LEU A 103 3.20 7.37 -2.14
N SER A 104 2.89 6.83 -0.96
CA SER A 104 1.51 6.70 -0.48
C SER A 104 0.87 8.06 -0.18
N PHE A 105 1.60 8.96 0.48
CA PHE A 105 1.15 10.34 0.69
C PHE A 105 1.05 11.11 -0.63
N GLY A 106 2.00 10.93 -1.56
CA GLY A 106 1.97 11.61 -2.85
C GLY A 106 0.72 11.26 -3.67
N ALA A 107 0.34 9.99 -3.72
CA ALA A 107 -0.88 9.56 -4.41
C ALA A 107 -2.15 10.14 -3.75
N LEU A 108 -2.21 10.15 -2.42
CA LEU A 108 -3.33 10.76 -1.68
C LEU A 108 -3.40 12.28 -1.89
N VAL A 109 -2.27 12.98 -1.82
CA VAL A 109 -2.21 14.43 -2.06
C VAL A 109 -2.66 14.77 -3.48
N VAL A 110 -2.22 14.00 -4.49
CA VAL A 110 -2.68 14.21 -5.87
C VAL A 110 -4.18 13.97 -6.01
N LEU A 111 -4.72 12.93 -5.36
CA LEU A 111 -6.17 12.67 -5.34
C LEU A 111 -6.94 13.82 -4.70
N ILE A 112 -6.47 14.32 -3.54
CA ILE A 112 -7.09 15.43 -2.82
C ILE A 112 -7.01 16.71 -3.65
N CYS A 113 -5.87 17.02 -4.28
CA CYS A 113 -5.73 18.17 -5.17
C CYS A 113 -6.66 18.06 -6.39
N ALA A 114 -6.79 16.87 -6.98
CA ALA A 114 -7.71 16.66 -8.10
C ALA A 114 -9.17 16.89 -7.68
N LEU A 115 -9.58 16.33 -6.53
CA LEU A 115 -10.92 16.55 -5.97
C LEU A 115 -11.17 18.03 -5.63
N ALA A 116 -10.21 18.68 -4.97
CA ALA A 116 -10.31 20.10 -4.62
C ALA A 116 -10.37 21.00 -5.86
N ALA A 117 -9.62 20.69 -6.92
CA ALA A 117 -9.69 21.41 -8.19
C ALA A 117 -11.07 21.24 -8.85
N VAL A 118 -11.60 20.01 -8.88
CA VAL A 118 -12.94 19.74 -9.43
C VAL A 118 -14.01 20.48 -8.64
N PHE A 119 -13.97 20.41 -7.31
CA PHE A 119 -14.90 21.12 -6.44
C PHE A 119 -14.79 22.63 -6.57
N GLY A 120 -13.57 23.18 -6.54
CA GLY A 120 -13.34 24.62 -6.66
C GLY A 120 -13.83 25.18 -7.98
N VAL A 121 -13.59 24.45 -9.08
CA VAL A 121 -14.12 24.82 -10.40
C VAL A 121 -15.65 24.74 -10.43
N SER A 122 -16.23 23.69 -9.87
CA SER A 122 -17.69 23.50 -9.83
C SER A 122 -18.38 24.62 -9.03
N VAL A 123 -17.87 24.92 -7.83
CA VAL A 123 -18.38 26.00 -6.97
C VAL A 123 -18.15 27.36 -7.63
N GLY A 124 -17.00 27.57 -8.27
CA GLY A 124 -16.70 28.79 -9.02
C GLY A 124 -17.70 29.03 -10.14
N ILE A 125 -17.97 28.01 -10.96
CA ILE A 125 -18.96 28.10 -12.05
C ILE A 125 -20.36 28.42 -11.50
N LEU A 126 -20.81 27.67 -10.49
CA LEU A 126 -22.11 27.88 -9.84
C LEU A 126 -22.23 29.28 -9.23
N GLY A 127 -21.20 29.74 -8.51
CA GLY A 127 -21.16 31.06 -7.91
C GLY A 127 -21.17 32.18 -8.95
N THR A 128 -20.44 32.01 -10.05
CA THR A 128 -20.42 32.99 -11.14
C THR A 128 -21.78 33.08 -11.83
N LEU A 129 -22.43 31.93 -12.10
CA LEU A 129 -23.78 31.86 -12.67
C LEU A 129 -24.84 32.49 -11.75
N ALA A 130 -24.84 32.11 -10.47
CA ALA A 130 -25.77 32.65 -9.49
C ALA A 130 -25.58 34.16 -9.30
N GLY A 131 -24.33 34.62 -9.23
CA GLY A 131 -23.98 36.04 -9.16
C GLY A 131 -24.46 36.82 -10.38
N LEU A 132 -24.31 36.26 -11.59
CA LEU A 132 -24.77 36.89 -12.83
C LEU A 132 -26.30 37.06 -12.85
N VAL A 133 -27.03 36.00 -12.46
CA VAL A 133 -28.50 36.02 -12.41
C VAL A 133 -29.00 37.02 -11.36
N PHE A 134 -28.37 37.04 -10.18
CA PHE A 134 -28.73 37.98 -9.13
C PHE A 134 -28.45 39.43 -9.54
N ALA A 135 -27.28 39.69 -10.14
CA ALA A 135 -26.94 41.01 -10.67
C ALA A 135 -27.92 41.46 -11.76
N ALA A 136 -28.30 40.58 -12.68
CA ALA A 136 -29.32 40.88 -13.70
C ALA A 136 -30.66 41.27 -13.07
N GLY A 137 -31.12 40.51 -12.06
CA GLY A 137 -32.38 40.79 -11.36
C GLY A 137 -32.39 42.15 -10.67
N VAL A 138 -31.30 42.50 -9.97
CA VAL A 138 -31.16 43.79 -9.28
C VAL A 138 -31.12 44.95 -10.29
N LEU A 139 -30.38 44.79 -11.40
CA LEU A 139 -30.27 45.81 -12.43
C LEU A 139 -31.59 46.03 -13.19
N LEU A 140 -32.36 44.97 -13.46
CA LEU A 140 -33.69 45.09 -14.07
C LEU A 140 -34.70 45.74 -13.12
N TYR A 141 -34.69 45.36 -11.84
CA TYR A 141 -35.55 45.96 -10.82
C TYR A 141 -35.25 47.46 -10.63
N SER A 142 -33.97 47.82 -10.51
CA SER A 142 -33.53 49.21 -10.38
C SER A 142 -33.77 50.00 -11.67
N GLY A 143 -33.57 49.38 -12.83
CA GLY A 143 -33.77 50.01 -14.14
C GLY A 143 -35.20 50.50 -14.35
N ILE A 144 -36.21 49.67 -14.04
CA ILE A 144 -37.63 50.05 -14.20
C ILE A 144 -37.99 51.25 -13.33
N GLY A 145 -37.48 51.31 -12.09
CA GLY A 145 -37.72 52.44 -11.19
C GLY A 145 -37.07 53.75 -11.68
N VAL A 146 -35.91 53.65 -12.33
CA VAL A 146 -35.14 54.83 -12.78
C VAL A 146 -35.59 55.32 -14.16
N VAL A 147 -36.21 54.48 -15.00
CA VAL A 147 -36.70 54.87 -16.34
C VAL A 147 -37.65 56.06 -16.30
N VAL A 148 -38.51 56.16 -15.28
CA VAL A 148 -39.47 57.27 -15.14
C VAL A 148 -38.78 58.56 -14.72
N ALA A 149 -37.72 58.47 -13.91
CA ALA A 149 -36.96 59.64 -13.44
C ALA A 149 -35.89 60.11 -14.44
N ALA A 150 -35.27 59.17 -15.15
CA ALA A 150 -34.18 59.42 -16.09
C ALA A 150 -34.21 58.36 -17.22
N PRO A 151 -34.80 58.67 -18.38
CA PRO A 151 -34.97 57.71 -19.47
C PRO A 151 -33.63 57.26 -20.09
N MET A 152 -32.61 58.13 -20.08
CA MET A 152 -31.28 57.83 -20.61
C MET A 152 -30.57 56.72 -19.81
N THR A 153 -30.64 56.77 -18.48
CA THR A 153 -30.06 55.73 -17.61
C THR A 153 -30.87 54.44 -17.69
N GLY A 154 -32.19 54.53 -17.83
CA GLY A 154 -33.06 53.37 -18.08
C GLY A 154 -32.62 52.51 -19.28
N ILE A 155 -32.28 53.15 -20.41
CA ILE A 155 -31.75 52.47 -21.60
C ILE A 155 -30.40 51.79 -21.33
N LEU A 156 -29.53 52.40 -20.53
CA LEU A 156 -28.25 51.79 -20.12
C LEU A 156 -28.46 50.53 -19.26
N TYR A 157 -29.42 50.54 -18.33
CA TYR A 157 -29.75 49.35 -17.53
C TYR A 157 -30.27 48.19 -18.40
N ILE A 158 -31.10 48.48 -19.40
CA ILE A 158 -31.55 47.47 -20.39
C ILE A 158 -30.36 46.93 -21.19
N GLY A 159 -29.43 47.80 -21.60
CA GLY A 159 -28.19 47.41 -22.27
C GLY A 159 -27.33 46.47 -21.42
N PHE A 160 -27.16 46.76 -20.12
CA PHE A 160 -26.47 45.86 -19.19
C PHE A 160 -27.19 44.52 -19.03
N GLY A 161 -28.52 44.51 -19.00
CA GLY A 161 -29.31 43.26 -18.98
C GLY A 161 -29.04 42.37 -20.19
N ILE A 162 -28.99 42.94 -21.40
CA ILE A 162 -28.63 42.20 -22.63
C ILE A 162 -27.17 41.73 -22.59
N THR A 163 -26.27 42.56 -22.06
CA THR A 163 -24.85 42.21 -21.94
C THR A 163 -24.67 41.03 -20.97
N ILE A 164 -25.40 41.00 -19.87
CA ILE A 164 -25.41 39.89 -18.91
C ILE A 164 -25.97 38.61 -19.54
N LEU A 165 -27.02 38.70 -20.36
CA LEU A 165 -27.50 37.55 -21.15
C LEU A 165 -26.45 37.05 -22.15
N GLY A 166 -25.69 37.95 -22.78
CA GLY A 166 -24.57 37.60 -23.66
C GLY A 166 -23.45 36.88 -22.91
N ILE A 167 -23.09 37.36 -21.72
CA ILE A 167 -22.10 36.74 -20.83
C ILE A 167 -22.58 35.35 -20.37
N LEU A 168 -23.87 35.21 -20.06
CA LEU A 168 -24.48 33.93 -19.69
C LEU A 168 -24.35 32.90 -20.83
N LEU A 169 -24.61 33.30 -22.07
CA LEU A 169 -24.45 32.44 -23.25
C LEU A 169 -22.97 32.07 -23.47
N PHE A 170 -22.05 33.01 -23.24
CA PHE A 170 -20.61 32.80 -23.35
C PHE A 170 -20.06 31.85 -22.26
N CYS A 171 -20.70 31.80 -21.09
CA CYS A 171 -20.33 30.84 -20.03
C CYS A 171 -20.57 29.38 -20.45
N ILE A 172 -21.55 29.08 -21.30
CA ILE A 172 -21.87 27.69 -21.72
C ILE A 172 -20.67 27.00 -22.41
N PRO A 173 -20.06 27.56 -23.48
CA PRO A 173 -18.87 26.96 -24.09
C PRO A 173 -17.66 26.97 -23.15
N LEU A 174 -17.56 27.98 -22.26
CA LEU A 174 -16.49 28.05 -21.25
C LEU A 174 -16.55 26.86 -20.29
N VAL A 175 -17.75 26.52 -19.78
CA VAL A 175 -17.98 25.36 -18.92
C VAL A 175 -17.65 24.06 -19.66
N TYR A 176 -18.07 23.93 -20.91
CA TYR A 176 -17.76 22.73 -21.71
C TYR A 176 -16.25 22.56 -21.94
N TRP A 177 -15.56 23.66 -22.23
CA TRP A 177 -14.10 23.69 -22.37
C TRP A 177 -13.39 23.28 -21.08
N ILE A 178 -13.86 23.80 -19.93
CA ILE A 178 -13.36 23.45 -18.61
C ILE A 178 -13.58 21.98 -18.26
N ILE A 179 -14.76 21.41 -18.52
CA ILE A 179 -15.03 19.99 -18.26
C ILE A 179 -14.08 19.12 -19.07
N ARG A 180 -13.90 19.45 -20.37
CA ARG A 180 -12.99 18.71 -21.25
C ARG A 180 -11.54 18.82 -20.81
N TRP A 181 -11.12 20.01 -20.39
CA TRP A 181 -9.79 20.27 -19.86
C TRP A 181 -9.55 19.52 -18.53
N LEU A 182 -10.54 19.50 -17.64
CA LEU A 182 -10.48 18.80 -16.36
C LEU A 182 -10.38 17.28 -16.54
N ALA A 183 -11.15 16.71 -17.48
CA ALA A 183 -11.07 15.30 -17.84
C ALA A 183 -9.66 14.93 -18.37
N GLN A 184 -9.07 15.80 -19.20
CA GLN A 184 -7.70 15.62 -19.69
C GLN A 184 -6.67 15.78 -18.57
N ALA A 185 -6.86 16.72 -17.65
CA ALA A 185 -5.97 16.89 -16.50
C ALA A 185 -5.97 15.64 -15.61
N ILE A 186 -7.14 15.07 -15.33
CA ILE A 186 -7.29 13.81 -14.57
C ILE A 186 -6.60 12.66 -15.31
N ALA A 187 -6.84 12.52 -16.62
CA ALA A 187 -6.22 11.47 -17.42
C ALA A 187 -4.68 11.61 -17.46
N ASN A 188 -4.17 12.83 -17.59
CA ASN A 188 -2.73 13.10 -17.59
C ASN A 188 -2.09 12.82 -16.23
N LEU A 189 -2.76 13.20 -15.13
CA LEU A 189 -2.30 12.88 -13.78
C LEU A 189 -2.29 11.36 -13.52
N ALA A 190 -3.36 10.66 -13.92
CA ALA A 190 -3.44 9.21 -13.82
C ALA A 190 -2.32 8.53 -14.63
N LYS A 191 -2.09 8.99 -15.87
CA LYS A 191 -1.02 8.49 -16.73
C LYS A 191 0.37 8.77 -16.16
N TYR A 192 0.58 9.96 -15.59
CA TYR A 192 1.85 10.35 -14.98
C TYR A 192 2.18 9.47 -13.75
N ILE A 193 1.19 9.22 -12.89
CA ILE A 193 1.35 8.32 -11.73
C ILE A 193 1.63 6.89 -12.21
N TYR A 194 0.83 6.39 -13.16
CA TYR A 194 0.99 5.04 -13.68
C TYR A 194 2.37 4.83 -14.31
N GLN A 195 2.84 5.75 -15.16
CA GLN A 195 4.16 5.67 -15.77
C GLN A 195 5.28 5.70 -14.73
N LYS A 196 5.17 6.55 -13.71
CA LYS A 196 6.19 6.66 -12.66
C LYS A 196 6.25 5.42 -11.77
N LEU A 197 5.12 4.74 -11.56
CA LEU A 197 5.05 3.48 -10.83
C LEU A 197 5.55 2.29 -11.68
N VAL A 198 5.22 2.27 -12.97
CA VAL A 198 5.63 1.20 -13.91
C VAL A 198 7.12 1.29 -14.24
N GLN A 199 7.67 2.47 -14.48
CA GLN A 199 9.12 2.64 -14.73
C GLN A 199 9.96 2.17 -13.54
N ARG A 200 9.51 2.46 -12.31
CA ARG A 200 10.18 1.96 -11.09
C ARG A 200 10.13 0.43 -10.96
N ARG A 201 9.14 -0.25 -11.55
CA ARG A 201 9.10 -1.72 -11.61
C ARG A 201 10.01 -2.28 -12.71
N ALA A 202 10.10 -1.61 -13.86
CA ALA A 202 10.96 -2.04 -14.97
C ALA A 202 12.45 -1.99 -14.61
N GLU A 203 12.92 -0.90 -13.98
CA GLU A 203 14.32 -0.79 -13.52
C GLU A 203 14.68 -1.82 -12.44
N LYS A 204 13.70 -2.29 -11.67
CA LYS A 204 13.91 -3.31 -10.62
C LYS A 204 14.00 -4.72 -11.20
N HIS A 205 13.44 -4.97 -12.39
CA HIS A 205 13.61 -6.23 -13.11
C HIS A 205 14.97 -6.31 -13.81
N GLU A 206 15.44 -5.21 -14.41
CA GLU A 206 16.74 -5.19 -15.11
C GLU A 206 17.94 -5.37 -14.17
N LYS A 207 17.84 -4.93 -12.90
CA LYS A 207 18.91 -5.13 -11.90
C LYS A 207 18.93 -6.52 -11.26
N ASN A 208 17.91 -7.35 -11.50
CA ASN A 208 17.78 -8.70 -10.95
C ASN A 208 17.96 -9.80 -12.02
N VAL A 209 18.34 -9.43 -13.24
CA VAL A 209 18.79 -10.34 -14.32
C VAL A 209 20.28 -10.10 -14.54
#